data_AF-A0A7K2WTH0-F1
#
_entry.id   AF-A0A7K2WTH0-F1
#
_cell.length_a   1.000
_cell.length_b   1.000
_cell.length_c   1.000
_cell.angle_alpha   90.00
_cell.angle_beta   90.00
_cell.angle_gamma   90.00
#
_symmetry.space_group_name_H-M   'P 1'
#
loop_
_entity.id
_entity.type
_entity.pdbx_description
1 polymer ?
#
loop_
_entity_poly.entity_id
_entity_poly.type
_entity_poly.pdbx_seq_one_letter_code
_entity_poly.pdbx_strand_id
1 'polypeptide(L)'
;LLTHPHDGPAVELPAGLPAAGRVADGRVLTLLGGHRVRALAMDAPGTGYEVTAPGGERLLYLPPGGAPAGLPDTSGRDATAPYDLVAADVTGRPDAVARLRASGAIGASTDIVAVHLDHDVPPGAELDRRLAAAGARAVPD
;
A
#
# COMPACT_ATOMS: atom_id res chain seq x y z
N LEU A 1 -8.72 3.12 -21.40
CA LEU A 1 -9.31 3.73 -20.18
C LEU A 1 -10.38 2.79 -19.67
N LEU A 2 -10.00 1.77 -18.89
CA LEU A 2 -10.93 0.76 -18.38
C LEU A 2 -11.57 1.32 -17.10
N THR A 3 -12.80 1.78 -17.22
CA THR A 3 -13.72 2.00 -16.10
C THR A 3 -14.61 0.79 -16.10
N HIS A 4 -14.54 -0.04 -15.06
CA HIS A 4 -15.55 -1.08 -14.86
C HIS A 4 -16.90 -0.36 -14.73
N PRO A 5 -17.93 -0.76 -15.49
CA PRO A 5 -19.25 -0.18 -15.31
C PRO A 5 -19.76 -0.63 -13.95
N HIS A 6 -19.93 0.34 -13.05
CA HIS A 6 -20.72 0.13 -11.85
C HIS A 6 -22.18 0.27 -12.27
N ASP A 7 -22.96 -0.81 -12.23
CA ASP A 7 -24.42 -0.80 -12.46
C ASP A 7 -25.21 -0.25 -11.24
N GLY A 8 -24.53 0.49 -10.36
CA GLY A 8 -25.13 1.16 -9.21
C GLY A 8 -25.56 2.59 -9.55
N PRO A 9 -26.48 3.19 -8.76
CA PRO A 9 -26.79 4.61 -8.89
C PRO A 9 -25.52 5.45 -8.76
N ALA A 10 -25.48 6.60 -9.46
CA ALA A 10 -24.34 7.52 -9.38
C ALA A 10 -24.06 7.84 -7.91
N VAL A 11 -22.85 7.54 -7.45
CA VAL A 11 -22.41 7.90 -6.10
C VAL A 11 -22.33 9.41 -6.04
N GLU A 12 -23.31 10.06 -5.42
CA GLU A 12 -23.24 11.49 -5.11
C GLU A 12 -22.10 11.72 -4.11
N LEU A 13 -21.08 12.45 -4.55
CA LEU A 13 -20.01 12.88 -3.66
C LEU A 13 -20.54 14.02 -2.78
N PRO A 14 -20.39 13.94 -1.45
CA PRO A 14 -20.71 15.04 -0.55
C PRO A 14 -20.12 16.38 -1.01
N ALA A 15 -20.92 17.43 -0.93
CA ALA A 15 -20.48 18.79 -1.27
C ALA A 15 -19.25 19.18 -0.44
N GLY A 16 -18.19 19.63 -1.11
CA GLY A 16 -16.93 20.02 -0.48
C GLY A 16 -15.83 18.96 -0.55
N LEU A 17 -16.12 17.72 -0.98
CA LEU A 17 -15.07 16.77 -1.31
C LEU A 17 -14.44 17.12 -2.66
N PRO A 18 -13.10 17.04 -2.78
CA PRO A 18 -12.43 17.20 -4.07
C PRO A 18 -12.91 16.11 -5.03
N ALA A 19 -12.98 16.45 -6.32
CA ALA A 19 -13.33 15.48 -7.35
C ALA A 19 -12.36 14.28 -7.32
N ALA A 20 -12.90 13.07 -7.42
CA ALA A 20 -12.09 11.86 -7.53
C ALA A 20 -11.21 11.94 -8.78
N GLY A 21 -9.90 12.09 -8.59
CA GLY A 21 -8.91 12.11 -9.66
C GLY A 21 -8.21 10.77 -9.78
N ARG A 22 -8.15 10.19 -10.99
CA ARG A 22 -7.23 9.08 -11.25
C ARG A 22 -5.81 9.60 -11.40
N VAL A 23 -4.90 9.04 -10.61
CA VAL A 23 -3.46 9.28 -10.73
C VAL A 23 -2.91 8.20 -11.63
N ALA A 24 -2.38 8.58 -12.80
CA ALA A 24 -1.70 7.62 -13.66
C ALA A 24 -0.42 7.11 -12.96
N ASP A 25 -0.01 5.88 -13.25
CA ASP A 25 1.19 5.28 -12.64
C ASP A 25 2.41 6.20 -12.76
N GLY A 26 3.17 6.31 -11.67
CA GLY A 26 4.35 7.17 -11.57
C GLY A 26 4.06 8.67 -11.44
N ARG A 27 2.80 9.12 -11.56
CA ARG A 27 2.45 10.52 -11.31
C ARG A 27 2.37 10.79 -9.80
N VAL A 28 2.88 11.96 -9.41
CA VAL A 28 2.80 12.46 -8.03
C VAL A 28 1.71 13.54 -7.97
N LEU A 29 0.75 13.37 -7.06
CA LEU A 29 -0.17 14.42 -6.65
C LEU A 29 0.35 15.06 -5.37
N THR A 30 0.39 16.39 -5.33
CA THR A 30 0.66 17.13 -4.09
C THR A 30 -0.65 17.62 -3.52
N LEU A 31 -0.97 17.18 -2.29
CA LEU A 31 -2.17 17.60 -1.58
C LEU A 31 -1.94 18.95 -0.90
N LEU A 32 -3.02 19.66 -0.57
CA LEU A 32 -2.97 20.96 0.11
C LEU A 32 -2.21 20.91 1.46
N GLY A 33 -2.25 19.76 2.14
CA GLY A 33 -1.48 19.51 3.36
C GLY A 33 -0.02 19.12 3.13
N GLY A 34 0.55 19.36 1.94
CA GLY A 34 1.95 19.08 1.61
C GLY A 34 2.31 17.61 1.39
N HIS A 35 1.35 16.70 1.50
CA HIS A 35 1.57 15.28 1.25
C HIS A 35 1.74 15.03 -0.25
N ARG A 36 2.65 14.13 -0.61
CA ARG A 36 2.88 13.70 -1.99
C ARG A 36 2.41 12.26 -2.16
N VAL A 37 1.43 12.04 -3.02
CA VAL A 37 0.85 10.72 -3.31
C VAL A 37 1.29 10.28 -4.69
N ARG A 38 1.94 9.12 -4.79
CA ARG A 38 2.39 8.51 -6.05
C ARG A 38 1.67 7.19 -6.28
N ALA A 39 1.02 7.05 -7.45
CA ALA A 39 0.46 5.78 -7.87
C ALA A 39 1.57 4.83 -8.34
N LEU A 40 1.48 3.57 -7.93
CA LEU A 40 2.41 2.51 -8.27
C LEU A 40 1.74 1.46 -9.15
N ALA A 41 2.46 1.04 -10.19
CA ALA A 41 2.07 -0.08 -11.04
C ALA A 41 2.15 -1.40 -10.26
N MET A 42 1.08 -2.18 -10.29
CA MET A 42 0.93 -3.44 -9.55
C MET A 42 1.06 -4.66 -10.47
N ASP A 43 1.45 -5.81 -9.90
CA ASP A 43 1.50 -7.11 -10.58
C ASP A 43 0.14 -7.84 -10.63
N ALA A 44 -0.88 -7.26 -9.99
CA ALA A 44 -2.26 -7.73 -9.91
C ALA A 44 -3.23 -6.55 -10.07
N PRO A 45 -4.53 -6.78 -10.31
CA PRO A 45 -5.53 -5.71 -10.38
C PRO A 45 -5.53 -4.83 -9.13
N GLY A 46 -5.56 -3.51 -9.33
CA GLY A 46 -5.55 -2.52 -8.26
C GLY A 46 -4.49 -1.45 -8.47
N THR A 47 -4.39 -0.52 -7.53
CA THR A 47 -3.37 0.54 -7.54
C THR A 47 -2.75 0.61 -6.17
N GLY A 48 -1.42 0.51 -6.12
CA GLY A 48 -0.66 0.79 -4.90
C GLY A 48 -0.40 2.29 -4.79
N TYR A 49 -0.25 2.77 -3.58
CA TYR A 49 0.04 4.18 -3.33
C TYR A 49 1.25 4.31 -2.43
N GLU A 50 2.21 5.12 -2.87
CA GLU A 50 3.22 5.68 -2.00
C GLU A 50 2.76 7.05 -1.54
N VAL A 51 2.80 7.31 -0.24
CA VAL A 51 2.49 8.61 0.35
C VAL A 51 3.72 9.09 1.08
N THR A 52 4.19 10.29 0.75
CA THR A 52 5.25 10.97 1.49
C THR A 52 4.68 12.16 2.22
N ALA A 53 4.78 12.17 3.54
CA ALA A 53 4.41 13.28 4.39
C ALA A 53 5.33 14.49 4.16
N PRO A 54 4.92 15.71 4.56
CA PRO A 54 5.78 16.90 4.49
C PRO A 54 7.08 16.75 5.28
N GLY A 55 7.07 15.99 6.38
CA GLY A 55 8.24 15.67 7.20
C GLY A 55 9.20 14.65 6.57
N GLY A 56 8.80 14.02 5.46
CA GLY A 56 9.58 13.03 4.75
C GLY A 56 9.20 11.59 5.07
N GLU A 57 8.33 11.34 6.05
CA GLU A 57 7.84 10.01 6.39
C GLU A 57 7.10 9.38 5.20
N ARG A 58 7.28 8.08 4.99
CA ARG A 58 6.81 7.36 3.81
C ARG A 58 5.93 6.18 4.19
N LEU A 59 4.75 6.16 3.60
CA LEU A 59 3.79 5.07 3.68
C LEU A 59 3.66 4.39 2.31
N LEU A 60 3.62 3.06 2.30
CA LEU A 60 3.24 2.26 1.15
C LEU A 60 1.92 1.53 1.43
N TYR A 61 0.92 1.74 0.59
CA TYR A 61 -0.31 0.95 0.56
C TYR A 61 -0.31 0.02 -0.65
N LEU A 62 -0.64 -1.25 -0.41
CA LEU A 62 -0.84 -2.26 -1.44
C LEU A 62 -2.31 -2.73 -1.48
N PRO A 63 -2.88 -2.94 -2.68
CA PRO A 63 -4.21 -3.51 -2.83
C PRO A 63 -4.24 -4.98 -2.39
N PRO A 64 -5.43 -5.56 -2.13
CA PRO A 64 -5.56 -6.98 -1.81
C PRO A 64 -4.96 -7.82 -2.93
N GLY A 65 -4.20 -8.85 -2.57
CA GLY A 65 -3.64 -9.73 -3.58
C GLY A 65 -2.53 -9.12 -4.46
N GLY A 66 -2.07 -7.89 -4.24
CA GLY A 66 -1.13 -7.20 -5.14
C GLY A 66 0.25 -6.91 -4.56
N ALA A 67 1.27 -6.94 -5.41
CA ALA A 67 2.60 -6.42 -5.11
C ALA A 67 3.04 -5.39 -6.18
N PRO A 68 4.01 -4.51 -5.89
CA PRO A 68 4.57 -3.62 -6.90
C PRO A 68 5.17 -4.41 -8.08
N ALA A 69 4.79 -4.04 -9.31
CA ALA A 69 5.33 -4.62 -10.54
C ALA A 69 6.82 -4.30 -10.73
N GLY A 70 7.28 -3.23 -10.09
CA GLY A 70 8.69 -2.88 -9.96
C GLY A 70 8.89 -2.00 -8.73
N LEU A 71 10.01 -2.19 -8.04
CA LEU A 71 10.42 -1.33 -6.94
C LEU A 71 11.59 -0.47 -7.42
N PRO A 72 11.60 0.84 -7.13
CA PRO A 72 12.80 1.63 -7.37
C PRO A 72 13.93 1.00 -6.56
N ASP A 73 15.09 0.83 -7.20
CA ASP A 73 16.24 0.21 -6.57
C ASP A 73 16.73 1.09 -5.40
N THR A 74 16.58 0.60 -4.17
CA THR A 74 17.03 1.31 -2.97
C THR A 74 18.46 0.95 -2.58
N SER A 75 19.24 0.33 -3.47
CA SER A 75 20.65 -0.01 -3.23
C SER A 75 21.65 0.93 -3.94
N GLY A 76 21.15 1.90 -4.72
CA GLY A 76 21.96 2.88 -5.48
C GLY A 76 22.35 4.15 -4.72
N ARG A 77 23.10 5.04 -5.38
CA ARG A 77 23.53 6.34 -4.82
C ARG A 77 22.36 7.30 -4.54
N ASP A 78 21.22 7.08 -5.20
CA ASP A 78 19.93 7.74 -4.99
C ASP A 78 18.92 6.80 -4.28
N ALA A 79 19.41 5.84 -3.49
CA ALA A 79 18.61 4.91 -2.73
C ALA A 79 17.55 5.65 -1.93
N THR A 80 16.28 5.35 -2.21
CA THR A 80 15.20 5.91 -1.42
C THR A 80 15.15 5.19 -0.07
N ALA A 81 15.05 5.94 1.03
CA ALA A 81 14.99 5.37 2.37
C ALA A 81 13.86 4.31 2.47
N PRO A 82 14.00 3.27 3.30
CA PRO A 82 12.91 2.31 3.52
C PRO A 82 11.61 3.02 3.91
N TYR A 83 10.48 2.38 3.65
CA TYR A 83 9.19 2.90 4.12
C TYR A 83 9.13 2.85 5.65
N ASP A 84 8.52 3.87 6.25
CA ASP A 84 8.24 3.90 7.68
C ASP A 84 7.03 3.02 8.00
N LEU A 85 6.03 3.00 7.12
CA LEU A 85 4.84 2.17 7.26
C LEU A 85 4.46 1.48 5.95
N VAL A 86 4.04 0.21 6.04
CA VAL A 86 3.49 -0.54 4.92
C VAL A 86 2.15 -1.14 5.32
N ALA A 87 1.09 -0.78 4.61
CA ALA A 87 -0.21 -1.43 4.69
C ALA A 87 -0.34 -2.41 3.53
N ALA A 88 -0.33 -3.72 3.81
CA ALA A 88 -0.38 -4.76 2.79
C ALA A 88 -1.23 -5.97 3.18
N ASP A 89 -1.64 -6.73 2.17
CA ASP A 89 -2.24 -8.06 2.33
C ASP A 89 -1.16 -9.11 2.66
N VAL A 90 -0.84 -9.21 3.95
CA VAL A 90 0.25 -10.09 4.44
C VAL A 90 -0.14 -11.56 4.35
N THR A 91 -1.42 -11.88 4.56
CA THR A 91 -1.92 -13.25 4.59
C THR A 91 -2.18 -13.82 3.20
N GLY A 92 -2.68 -12.99 2.28
CA GLY A 92 -2.94 -13.36 0.89
C GLY A 92 -1.72 -13.25 -0.02
N ARG A 93 -0.77 -12.36 0.28
CA ARG A 93 0.49 -12.18 -0.50
C ARG A 93 1.74 -12.03 0.39
N PRO A 94 2.14 -13.08 1.13
CA PRO A 94 3.37 -13.05 1.93
C PRO A 94 4.64 -12.86 1.06
N ASP A 95 4.61 -13.27 -0.21
CA ASP A 95 5.69 -13.06 -1.18
C ASP A 95 5.94 -11.57 -1.46
N ALA A 96 4.91 -10.73 -1.40
CA ALA A 96 5.03 -9.28 -1.60
C ALA A 96 5.92 -8.64 -0.52
N VAL A 97 5.70 -9.02 0.74
CA VAL A 97 6.53 -8.58 1.88
C VAL A 97 7.97 -9.08 1.74
N ALA A 98 8.16 -10.32 1.32
CA ALA A 98 9.50 -10.87 1.07
C ALA A 98 10.24 -10.11 -0.03
N ARG A 99 9.57 -9.76 -1.14
CA ARG A 99 10.14 -8.99 -2.25
C ARG A 99 10.51 -7.56 -1.83
N LEU A 100 9.65 -6.89 -1.06
CA LEU A 100 9.95 -5.57 -0.50
C LEU A 100 11.18 -5.61 0.41
N ARG A 101 11.32 -6.67 1.21
CA ARG A 101 12.47 -6.83 2.11
C ARG A 101 13.75 -7.10 1.31
N ALA A 102 13.66 -7.96 0.30
CA ALA A 102 14.78 -8.26 -0.60
C ALA A 102 15.27 -7.03 -1.37
N SER A 103 14.38 -6.11 -1.73
CA SER A 103 14.75 -4.87 -2.41
C SER A 103 15.28 -3.80 -1.48
N GLY A 104 15.20 -3.96 -0.15
CA GLY A 104 15.53 -2.94 0.84
C GLY A 104 14.44 -1.86 1.05
N ALA A 105 13.27 -2.02 0.42
CA ALA A 105 12.16 -1.08 0.59
C ALA A 105 11.54 -1.13 1.98
N ILE A 106 11.70 -2.26 2.70
CA ILE A 106 11.32 -2.41 4.10
C ILE A 106 12.49 -2.94 4.92
N GLY A 107 12.64 -2.41 6.13
CA GLY A 107 13.72 -2.75 7.05
C GLY A 107 13.22 -3.07 8.45
N ALA A 108 14.15 -3.17 9.40
CA ALA A 108 13.84 -3.48 10.80
C ALA A 108 12.99 -2.38 11.49
N SER A 109 13.04 -1.15 10.98
CA SER A 109 12.27 -0.01 11.49
C SER A 109 10.91 0.17 10.80
N THR A 110 10.60 -0.61 9.76
CA THR A 110 9.33 -0.47 9.04
C THR A 110 8.20 -1.10 9.84
N ASP A 111 7.15 -0.34 10.11
CA ASP A 111 5.90 -0.85 10.68
C ASP A 111 5.05 -1.49 9.57
N ILE A 112 4.80 -2.80 9.67
CA ILE A 112 4.00 -3.52 8.67
C ILE A 112 2.62 -3.79 9.27
N VAL A 113 1.61 -3.13 8.72
CA VAL A 113 0.20 -3.30 9.09
C VAL A 113 -0.46 -4.24 8.09
N ALA A 114 -0.98 -5.35 8.60
CA ALA A 114 -1.79 -6.26 7.81
C ALA A 114 -3.17 -5.64 7.58
N VAL A 115 -3.51 -5.44 6.32
CA VAL A 115 -4.83 -5.00 5.85
C VAL A 115 -5.40 -6.06 4.90
N HIS A 116 -6.66 -5.89 4.51
CA HIS A 116 -7.37 -6.87 3.67
C HIS A 116 -7.51 -8.25 4.33
N LEU A 117 -7.60 -8.28 5.67
CA LEU A 117 -7.92 -9.49 6.43
C LEU A 117 -9.41 -9.77 6.27
N ASP A 118 -9.76 -10.67 5.35
CA ASP A 118 -11.14 -11.07 5.11
C ASP A 118 -11.56 -12.28 5.96
N HIS A 119 -12.77 -12.75 5.73
CA HIS A 119 -13.39 -13.83 6.49
C HIS A 119 -12.75 -15.21 6.24
N ASP A 120 -11.89 -15.35 5.22
CA ASP A 120 -11.18 -16.59 4.95
C ASP A 120 -9.88 -16.70 5.76
N VAL A 121 -9.45 -15.62 6.40
CA VAL A 121 -8.27 -15.60 7.26
C VAL A 121 -8.60 -16.16 8.65
N PRO A 122 -7.89 -17.20 9.14
CA PRO A 122 -8.14 -17.74 10.47
C PRO A 122 -7.91 -16.68 11.56
N PRO A 123 -8.87 -16.41 12.45
CA PRO A 123 -8.73 -15.38 13.47
C PRO A 123 -7.86 -15.82 14.66
N GLY A 124 -7.53 -14.86 15.53
CA GLY A 124 -6.86 -15.11 16.81
C GLY A 124 -5.42 -15.61 16.67
N ALA A 125 -5.03 -16.61 17.46
CA ALA A 125 -3.64 -17.03 17.60
C ALA A 125 -2.97 -17.47 16.28
N GLU A 126 -3.76 -18.00 15.33
CA GLU A 126 -3.22 -18.38 14.02
C GLU A 126 -2.88 -17.16 13.17
N LEU A 127 -3.73 -16.13 13.17
CA LEU A 127 -3.44 -14.84 12.55
C LEU A 127 -2.17 -14.24 13.17
N ASP A 128 -2.14 -14.15 14.50
CA ASP A 128 -1.01 -13.56 15.23
C ASP A 128 0.31 -14.26 14.88
N ARG A 129 0.31 -15.59 14.80
CA ARG A 129 1.48 -16.38 14.39
C ARG A 129 1.93 -16.05 12.97
N ARG A 130 1.01 -15.98 12.01
CA ARG A 130 1.32 -15.67 10.61
C ARG A 130 1.87 -14.25 10.45
N LEU A 131 1.25 -13.29 11.12
CA LEU A 131 1.69 -11.89 11.09
C LEU A 131 3.06 -11.72 11.75
N ALA A 132 3.28 -12.35 12.91
CA ALA A 132 4.58 -12.32 13.59
C ALA A 132 5.70 -12.89 12.72
N ALA A 133 5.44 -13.97 11.97
CA ALA A 133 6.42 -14.55 11.04
C ALA A 133 6.82 -13.59 9.89
N ALA A 134 5.91 -12.69 9.49
CA ALA A 134 6.20 -11.65 8.50
C ALA A 134 6.82 -10.37 9.11
N GLY A 135 6.77 -10.22 10.42
CA GLY A 135 7.08 -8.97 11.14
C GLY A 135 5.95 -7.94 11.03
N ALA A 136 4.71 -8.39 10.88
CA ALA A 136 3.53 -7.57 10.73
C ALA A 136 2.62 -7.62 11.96
N ARG A 137 1.70 -6.66 12.05
CA ARG A 137 0.64 -6.59 13.07
C ARG A 137 -0.72 -6.27 12.45
N ALA A 138 -1.78 -6.72 13.10
CA ALA A 138 -3.13 -6.22 12.83
C ALA A 138 -3.44 -5.01 13.72
N VAL A 139 -4.45 -4.22 13.34
CA VAL A 139 -5.03 -3.14 14.17
C VAL A 139 -6.44 -3.58 14.58
N PRO A 140 -6.86 -3.38 15.84
CA PRO A 140 -8.24 -3.63 16.25
C PRO A 140 -9.22 -2.74 15.47
N ASP A 141 -10.37 -3.30 15.09
CA ASP A 141 -11.48 -2.56 14.46
C ASP A 141 -12.16 -1.56 15.39
#